data_AF-A0A949XPG9-F1
#
_entry.id   AF-A0A949XPG9-F1
#
_cell.length_a   1.000
_cell.length_b   1.000
_cell.length_c   1.000
_cell.angle_alpha   90.00
_cell.angle_beta   90.00
_cell.angle_gamma   90.00
#
_symmetry.space_group_name_H-M   'P 1'
#
loop_
_entity.id
_entity.type
_entity.pdbx_description
1 polymer ?
#
loop_
_entity_poly.entity_id
_entity_poly.type
_entity_poly.pdbx_seq_one_letter_code
_entity_poly.pdbx_strand_id
1 'polypeptide(L)'
;MLTRRSFLHVTALAGGGMLIGVSVEPFASAQQQRNQTPLDPNNFIKIGADGSITLISRNPEIGQGIKNMLPMLIAEELDVD
;
A
#
# COMPACT_ATOMS: atom_id res chain seq x y z
N MET A 1 8.31 -51.88 -15.37
CA MET A 1 9.62 -51.30 -15.76
C MET A 1 9.37 -49.97 -16.44
N LEU A 2 9.75 -48.85 -15.84
CA LEU A 2 9.54 -47.53 -16.43
C LEU A 2 10.63 -47.28 -17.49
N THR A 3 10.25 -47.22 -18.76
CA THR A 3 11.18 -46.92 -19.85
C THR A 3 11.60 -45.45 -19.80
N ARG A 4 12.86 -45.13 -20.13
CA ARG A 4 13.39 -43.75 -20.19
C ARG A 4 12.48 -42.77 -20.94
N ARG A 5 11.89 -43.22 -22.06
CA ARG A 5 10.93 -42.44 -22.86
C ARG A 5 9.63 -42.12 -22.11
N SER A 6 9.11 -43.09 -21.34
CA SER A 6 7.90 -42.90 -20.54
C SER A 6 8.16 -41.91 -19.40
N PHE A 7 9.32 -42.02 -18.74
CA PHE A 7 9.74 -41.07 -17.71
C PHE A 7 9.83 -39.63 -18.25
N LEU A 8 10.51 -39.43 -19.38
CA LEU A 8 10.62 -38.09 -20.00
C LEU A 8 9.27 -37.51 -20.41
N HIS A 9 8.33 -38.34 -20.86
CA HIS A 9 7.01 -37.87 -21.27
C HIS A 9 6.17 -37.43 -20.07
N VAL A 10 6.21 -38.20 -18.97
CA VAL A 10 5.48 -37.87 -17.74
C VAL A 10 6.03 -36.60 -17.09
N THR A 11 7.36 -36.44 -17.02
CA THR A 11 7.97 -35.24 -16.42
C THR A 11 7.77 -34.00 -17.28
N ALA A 12 7.83 -34.11 -18.61
CA ALA A 12 7.55 -33.00 -19.51
C ALA A 12 6.08 -32.54 -19.43
N LEU A 13 5.13 -33.46 -19.36
CA LEU A 13 3.71 -33.12 -19.20
C LEU A 13 3.43 -32.51 -17.83
N ALA A 14 3.96 -33.08 -16.75
CA ALA A 14 3.79 -32.55 -15.40
C ALA A 14 4.44 -31.17 -15.24
N GLY A 15 5.68 -31.01 -15.72
CA GLY A 15 6.40 -29.73 -15.68
C GLY A 15 5.79 -28.66 -16.57
N GLY A 16 5.38 -29.03 -17.80
CA GLY A 16 4.71 -28.12 -18.73
C GLY A 16 3.34 -27.66 -18.22
N GLY A 17 2.54 -28.58 -17.65
CA GLY A 17 1.26 -28.26 -17.02
C GLY A 17 1.41 -27.32 -15.82
N MET A 18 2.48 -27.48 -15.02
CA MET A 18 2.74 -26.61 -13.87
C MET A 18 3.16 -25.19 -14.30
N LEU A 19 3.97 -25.04 -15.35
CA LEU A 19 4.34 -23.72 -15.89
C LEU A 19 3.12 -22.96 -16.43
N ILE A 20 2.18 -23.67 -17.09
CA ILE A 20 0.92 -23.08 -17.56
C ILE A 20 -0.03 -22.80 -16.38
N GLY A 21 -0.10 -23.68 -15.38
CA GLY A 21 -0.96 -23.54 -14.21
C GLY A 21 -0.53 -22.47 -13.21
N VAL A 22 0.74 -22.07 -13.20
CA VAL A 22 1.28 -21.03 -12.30
C VAL A 22 1.09 -19.60 -12.84
N SER A 23 0.59 -19.42 -14.07
CA SER A 23 0.48 -18.10 -14.70
C SER A 23 -0.95 -17.58 -14.86
N VAL A 24 -1.70 -17.43 -13.77
CA VAL A 24 -2.92 -16.57 -13.76
C VAL A 24 -3.18 -15.89 -12.41
N GLU A 25 -2.17 -15.29 -11.78
CA GLU A 25 -2.47 -14.03 -11.09
C GLU A 25 -2.38 -12.92 -12.14
N PRO A 26 -3.46 -12.15 -12.37
CA PRO A 26 -3.40 -11.04 -13.30
C PRO A 26 -2.41 -10.00 -12.75
N PHE A 27 -1.19 -10.02 -13.29
CA PHE A 27 -0.17 -8.98 -13.13
C PHE A 27 -0.70 -7.57 -13.48
N ALA A 28 -1.84 -7.51 -14.18
CA ALA A 28 -2.55 -6.29 -14.55
C ALA A 28 -3.21 -5.54 -13.37
N SER A 29 -3.39 -6.16 -12.21
CA SER A 29 -4.00 -5.49 -11.05
C SER A 29 -3.07 -4.48 -10.37
N ALA A 30 -1.77 -4.50 -10.67
CA ALA A 30 -0.80 -3.55 -10.12
C ALA A 30 -0.97 -2.12 -10.67
N GLN A 31 -1.72 -1.96 -11.76
CA GLN A 31 -1.94 -0.67 -12.45
C GLN A 31 -3.40 -0.24 -12.42
N GLN A 32 -4.15 -0.64 -11.39
CA GLN A 32 -5.34 0.12 -11.05
C GLN A 32 -4.89 1.51 -10.63
N GLN A 33 -5.16 2.49 -11.50
CA GLN A 33 -5.16 3.91 -11.15
C GLN A 33 -5.85 4.01 -9.80
N ARG A 34 -5.07 4.28 -8.74
CA ARG A 34 -5.66 4.60 -7.44
C ARG A 34 -6.57 5.77 -7.76
N ASN A 35 -7.88 5.54 -7.77
CA ASN A 35 -8.85 6.63 -7.76
C ASN A 35 -8.34 7.54 -6.66
N GLN A 36 -7.91 8.74 -7.04
CA GLN A 36 -7.45 9.72 -6.09
C GLN A 36 -8.69 10.02 -5.26
N THR A 37 -8.84 9.30 -4.14
CA THR A 37 -9.89 9.58 -3.18
C THR A 37 -9.78 11.07 -2.93
N PRO A 38 -10.88 11.84 -3.10
CA PRO A 38 -10.85 13.26 -2.81
C PRO A 38 -10.16 13.46 -1.47
N LEU A 39 -9.21 14.39 -1.43
CA LEU A 39 -8.51 14.72 -0.19
C LEU A 39 -9.57 15.17 0.81
N ASP A 40 -9.96 14.27 1.70
CA ASP A 40 -10.80 14.58 2.85
C ASP A 40 -9.86 15.07 3.95
N PRO A 41 -9.84 16.39 4.24
CA PRO A 41 -8.93 16.95 5.23
C PRO A 41 -9.14 16.33 6.62
N ASN A 42 -10.35 15.84 6.91
CA ASN A 42 -10.68 15.18 8.18
C ASN A 42 -9.87 13.89 8.42
N ASN A 43 -9.27 13.31 7.36
CA ASN A 43 -8.38 12.16 7.49
C ASN A 43 -6.98 12.53 8.02
N PHE A 44 -6.65 13.82 8.07
CA PHE A 44 -5.33 14.32 8.45
C PHE A 44 -5.39 15.37 9.57
N ILE A 45 -6.44 16.20 9.63
CA ILE A 45 -6.62 17.27 10.61
C ILE A 45 -8.04 17.22 11.14
N LYS A 46 -8.19 17.21 12.47
CA LYS A 46 -9.48 17.30 13.15
C LYS A 46 -9.45 18.43 14.17
N ILE A 47 -10.45 19.32 14.11
CA ILE A 47 -10.66 20.40 15.09
C ILE A 47 -11.85 19.99 15.97
N GLY A 48 -11.61 19.82 17.27
CA GLY A 48 -12.64 19.56 18.27
C GLY A 48 -13.46 20.81 18.58
N ALA A 49 -14.70 20.62 19.06
CA ALA A 49 -15.57 21.73 19.47
C ALA A 49 -15.02 22.49 20.71
N ASP A 50 -14.08 21.88 21.41
CA ASP A 50 -13.30 22.44 22.51
C ASP A 50 -12.05 23.23 22.05
N GLY A 51 -11.83 23.35 20.73
CA GLY A 51 -10.67 24.01 20.14
C GLY A 51 -9.44 23.11 20.00
N SER A 52 -9.52 21.83 20.39
CA SER A 52 -8.39 20.90 20.26
C SER A 52 -8.09 20.57 18.79
N ILE A 53 -6.82 20.65 18.38
CA ILE A 53 -6.38 20.31 17.02
C ILE A 53 -5.61 18.99 17.05
N THR A 54 -6.09 18.00 16.30
CA THR A 54 -5.46 16.68 16.19
C THR A 54 -4.94 16.47 14.77
N LEU A 55 -3.63 16.20 14.65
CA LEU A 55 -3.00 15.81 13.39
C LEU A 55 -2.75 14.30 13.31
N ILE A 56 -3.16 13.68 12.22
CA ILE A 56 -3.02 12.24 11.96
C ILE A 56 -2.10 12.03 10.76
N SER A 57 -0.94 11.42 10.99
CA SER A 57 -0.05 10.93 9.93
C SER A 57 -0.08 9.41 9.88
N ARG A 58 -0.50 8.84 8.75
CA ARG A 58 -0.45 7.39 8.51
C ARG A 58 0.98 6.88 8.31
N ASN A 59 1.88 7.76 7.86
CA ASN A 59 3.27 7.40 7.61
C ASN A 59 4.10 7.68 8.87
N PRO A 60 4.88 6.70 9.35
CA PRO A 60 5.79 6.92 10.46
C PRO A 60 6.90 7.89 10.04
N GLU A 61 7.21 8.79 10.95
CA GLU A 61 8.24 9.81 10.78
C GLU A 61 9.58 9.24 11.28
N ILE A 62 10.57 9.13 10.39
CA ILE A 62 11.91 8.61 10.74
C ILE A 62 12.85 9.80 10.95
N GLY A 63 12.64 10.54 12.04
CA GLY A 63 13.57 11.59 12.50
C GLY A 63 13.66 12.85 11.64
N GLN A 64 12.71 13.09 10.73
CA GLN A 64 12.62 14.32 9.93
C GLN A 64 12.02 15.50 10.72
N GLY A 65 11.40 15.26 11.88
CA GLY A 65 10.93 16.30 12.79
C GLY A 65 9.59 16.94 12.41
N ILE A 66 8.91 16.40 11.39
CA ILE A 66 7.60 16.83 10.90
C ILE A 66 6.56 16.79 12.03
N LYS A 67 6.64 15.83 12.96
CA LYS A 67 5.70 15.78 14.12
C LYS A 67 5.83 16.94 15.11
N ASN A 68 6.94 17.67 15.11
CA ASN A 68 7.15 18.83 15.98
C ASN A 68 6.88 20.14 15.24
N MET A 69 7.36 20.25 14.00
CA MET A 69 7.24 21.50 13.23
C MET A 69 5.85 21.72 12.64
N LEU A 70 5.16 20.65 12.19
CA LEU A 70 3.83 20.82 11.58
C LEU A 70 2.77 21.32 12.57
N PRO A 71 2.65 20.78 13.79
CA PRO A 71 1.69 21.32 14.75
C PRO A 71 1.97 22.79 15.05
N MET A 72 3.24 23.19 15.19
CA MET A 72 3.63 24.57 15.49
C MET A 72 3.30 25.53 14.34
N LEU A 73 3.55 25.13 13.08
CA LEU A 73 3.20 25.94 11.91
C LEU A 73 1.68 26.09 11.74
N ILE A 74 0.92 25.02 12.02
CA ILE A 74 -0.54 25.04 11.92
C ILE A 74 -1.15 25.86 13.07
N ALA A 75 -0.55 25.80 14.25
CA ALA A 75 -0.91 26.63 15.39
C ALA A 75 -0.73 28.13 15.05
N GLU A 76 0.38 28.49 14.41
CA GLU A 76 0.65 29.85 13.92
C GLU A 76 -0.38 30.32 12.87
N GLU A 77 -0.71 29.48 11.87
CA GLU A 77 -1.69 29.85 10.83
C GLU A 77 -3.13 29.94 11.36
N LEU A 78 -3.46 29.15 12.39
CA LEU A 78 -4.78 29.14 13.00
C LEU A 78 -4.91 30.09 14.21
N ASP A 79 -3.83 30.79 14.58
CA ASP A 79 -3.75 31.70 15.73
C ASP A 79 -4.17 31.02 17.05
N VAL A 80 -3.69 29.79 17.26
CA VAL A 80 -3.91 28.98 18.47
C VAL A 80 -2.57 28.60 19.11
N ASP A 81 -2.52 28.46 20.43
CA ASP A 81 -1.33 28.01 21.19
C ASP A 81 -1.37 26.51 21.53
#